data_AF-A0A971YM10-F1
#
_entry.id   AF-A0A971YM10-F1
#
_cell.length_a   1.000
_cell.length_b   1.000
_cell.length_c   1.000
_cell.angle_alpha   90.00
_cell.angle_beta   90.00
_cell.angle_gamma   90.00
#
_symmetry.space_group_name_H-M   'P 1'
#
loop_
_entity.id
_entity.type
_entity.pdbx_description
1 polymer ?
#
loop_
_entity_poly.entity_id
_entity_poly.type
_entity_poly.pdbx_seq_one_letter_code
_entity_poly.pdbx_strand_id
1 'polypeptide(L)'
;MQESRVFKLLEISSYLPKLPEDIGEILNILKDPIEADIDNLVEKVSKISELNELMLHNLNSGYFKLRKEITSIKEAIIYLGLRTVQNLLLFFITINLFPESMRKSNRKIKMMSYWKHVMGTSVASCMLAEKLKKGDKFKLFSYGLVHDIGIIVLDTCFPELVEKIIEKMYTGMDLTSSERIYLDNLTHGDIGAWLCRRWNIREDIPGQYNAKRVLQMV
;
A
#
# COMPACT_ATOMS: atom_id res chain seq x y z
N MET A 1 14.51 17.36 -15.19
CA MET A 1 14.97 16.02 -14.81
C MET A 1 14.28 15.05 -15.77
N GLN A 2 15.02 14.32 -16.61
CA GLN A 2 14.39 13.33 -17.50
C GLN A 2 13.73 12.25 -16.64
N GLU A 3 12.46 11.98 -16.91
CA GLU A 3 11.72 10.88 -16.29
C GLU A 3 12.42 9.56 -16.62
N SER A 4 12.80 8.80 -15.58
CA SER A 4 13.54 7.54 -15.70
C SER A 4 12.82 6.59 -16.68
N ARG A 5 13.59 5.86 -17.49
CA ARG A 5 13.06 4.89 -18.45
C ARG A 5 12.18 3.86 -17.76
N VAL A 6 12.52 3.47 -16.53
CA VAL A 6 11.76 2.52 -15.72
C VAL A 6 10.31 2.97 -15.52
N PHE A 7 10.07 4.24 -15.17
CA PHE A 7 8.71 4.74 -14.96
C PHE A 7 7.88 4.74 -16.24
N LYS A 8 8.48 5.14 -17.37
CA LYS A 8 7.80 5.10 -18.67
C LYS A 8 7.41 3.68 -19.07
N LEU A 9 8.29 2.71 -18.81
CA LEU A 9 8.00 1.29 -19.06
C LEU A 9 6.88 0.77 -18.15
N LEU A 10 6.86 1.18 -16.88
CA LEU A 10 5.77 0.84 -15.95
C LEU A 10 4.43 1.40 -16.43
N GLU A 11 4.39 2.64 -16.90
CA GLU A 11 3.15 3.29 -17.36
C GLU A 11 2.51 2.63 -18.57
N ILE A 12 3.32 2.12 -19.50
CA ILE A 12 2.84 1.43 -20.71
C ILE A 12 2.63 -0.07 -20.49
N SER A 13 3.00 -0.61 -19.32
CA SER A 13 2.82 -2.02 -19.00
C SER A 13 1.34 -2.35 -18.86
N SER A 14 0.85 -3.29 -19.66
CA SER A 14 -0.51 -3.82 -19.55
C SER A 14 -0.76 -4.61 -18.25
N TYR A 15 0.30 -4.94 -17.51
CA TYR A 15 0.24 -5.66 -16.25
C TYR A 15 0.22 -4.74 -15.03
N LEU A 16 0.45 -3.43 -15.20
CA LEU A 16 0.29 -2.49 -14.10
C LEU A 16 -1.21 -2.35 -13.83
N PRO A 17 -1.72 -2.74 -12.65
CA PRO A 17 -3.13 -2.58 -12.33
C PRO A 17 -3.52 -1.10 -12.37
N LYS A 18 -4.74 -0.83 -12.85
CA LYS A 18 -5.35 0.49 -12.69
C LYS A 18 -6.07 0.52 -11.36
N LEU A 19 -5.97 1.65 -10.66
CA LEU A 19 -6.79 1.90 -9.49
C LEU A 19 -8.25 2.06 -9.97
N PRO A 20 -9.20 1.26 -9.48
CA PRO A 20 -10.62 1.46 -9.77
C PRO A 20 -11.06 2.85 -9.31
N GLU A 21 -11.93 3.49 -10.10
CA GLU A 21 -12.40 4.86 -9.84
C GLU A 21 -13.04 4.99 -8.46
N ASP A 22 -13.95 4.06 -8.10
CA ASP A 22 -14.60 4.03 -6.79
C ASP A 22 -13.59 4.00 -5.62
N ILE A 23 -12.50 3.24 -5.76
CA ILE A 23 -11.44 3.18 -4.74
C ILE A 23 -10.68 4.51 -4.65
N GLY A 24 -10.40 5.13 -5.80
CA GLY A 24 -9.77 6.45 -5.86
C GLY A 24 -10.62 7.54 -5.21
N GLU A 25 -11.93 7.51 -5.42
CA GLU A 25 -12.87 8.44 -4.78
C GLU A 25 -12.94 8.23 -3.26
N ILE A 26 -12.98 6.98 -2.80
CA ILE A 26 -12.93 6.67 -1.36
C ILE A 26 -11.62 7.21 -0.75
N LEU A 27 -10.47 7.00 -1.40
CA LEU A 27 -9.18 7.56 -0.96
C LEU A 27 -9.23 9.09 -0.85
N ASN A 28 -9.87 9.77 -1.81
CA ASN A 28 -10.02 11.22 -1.80
C ASN A 28 -10.86 11.69 -0.60
N ILE A 29 -11.98 11.02 -0.31
CA ILE A 29 -12.82 11.35 0.85
C ILE A 29 -12.03 11.16 2.16
N LEU A 30 -11.22 10.11 2.25
CA LEU A 30 -10.43 9.78 3.43
C LEU A 30 -9.14 10.62 3.58
N LYS A 31 -8.80 11.45 2.59
CA LYS A 31 -7.58 12.27 2.60
C LYS A 31 -7.64 13.36 3.68
N ASP A 32 -8.80 13.98 3.85
CA ASP A 32 -9.05 14.96 4.91
C ASP A 32 -10.18 14.48 5.84
N PRO A 33 -9.84 13.86 6.99
CA PRO A 33 -10.84 13.38 7.94
C PRO A 33 -11.74 14.48 8.54
N ILE A 34 -11.35 15.76 8.47
CA ILE A 34 -12.15 16.86 9.03
C ILE A 34 -13.30 17.21 8.09
N GLU A 35 -13.04 17.19 6.79
CA GLU A 35 -14.00 17.55 5.74
C GLU A 35 -14.68 16.32 5.10
N ALA A 36 -14.47 15.13 5.68
CA ALA A 36 -14.96 13.88 5.11
C ALA A 36 -16.49 13.76 5.21
N ASP A 37 -17.14 13.64 4.04
CA ASP A 37 -18.56 13.30 3.95
C ASP A 37 -18.77 11.80 4.26
N ILE A 38 -19.27 11.51 5.46
CA ILE A 38 -19.50 10.16 5.97
C ILE A 38 -20.60 9.44 5.18
N ASP A 39 -21.66 10.14 4.77
CA ASP A 39 -22.78 9.50 4.08
C ASP A 39 -22.36 9.10 2.65
N ASN A 40 -21.60 9.97 1.97
CA ASN A 40 -20.98 9.63 0.69
C ASN A 40 -19.96 8.48 0.82
N LEU A 41 -19.13 8.49 1.87
CA LEU A 41 -18.19 7.38 2.14
C LEU A 41 -18.93 6.06 2.32
N VAL A 42 -20.02 6.06 3.11
CA VAL A 42 -20.88 4.88 3.33
C VAL A 42 -21.44 4.37 2.01
N GLU A 43 -21.97 5.25 1.16
CA GLU A 43 -22.53 4.87 -0.14
C GLU A 43 -21.48 4.18 -1.01
N LYS A 44 -20.28 4.76 -1.12
CA LYS A 44 -19.20 4.20 -1.96
C LYS A 44 -18.66 2.89 -1.42
N VAL A 45 -18.41 2.79 -0.11
CA VAL A 45 -17.91 1.55 0.49
C VAL A 45 -18.94 0.43 0.38
N SER A 46 -20.24 0.73 0.50
CA SER A 46 -21.32 -0.25 0.35
C SER A 46 -21.37 -0.91 -1.03
N LYS A 47 -20.88 -0.23 -2.07
CA LYS A 47 -20.82 -0.75 -3.45
C LYS A 47 -19.72 -1.80 -3.65
N ILE A 48 -18.76 -1.88 -2.73
CA ILE A 48 -17.63 -2.82 -2.79
C ILE A 48 -17.83 -3.89 -1.69
N SER A 49 -18.46 -5.01 -2.05
CA SER A 49 -18.87 -6.07 -1.09
C SER A 49 -17.69 -6.56 -0.26
N GLU A 50 -16.55 -6.81 -0.91
CA GLU A 50 -15.35 -7.36 -0.28
C GLU A 50 -14.73 -6.37 0.74
N LEU A 51 -14.85 -5.06 0.48
CA LEU A 51 -14.38 -4.03 1.40
C LEU A 51 -15.33 -3.89 2.60
N ASN A 52 -16.65 -3.96 2.35
CA ASN A 52 -17.65 -3.95 3.41
C ASN A 52 -17.47 -5.16 4.36
N GLU A 53 -17.35 -6.36 3.79
CA GLU A 53 -17.09 -7.59 4.54
C GLU A 53 -15.78 -7.51 5.35
N LEU A 54 -14.72 -6.98 4.76
CA LEU A 54 -13.45 -6.76 5.45
C LEU A 54 -13.62 -5.85 6.68
N MET A 55 -14.38 -4.76 6.58
CA MET A 55 -14.60 -3.84 7.70
C MET A 55 -15.45 -4.47 8.81
N LEU A 56 -16.55 -5.12 8.45
CA LEU A 56 -17.43 -5.79 9.41
C LEU A 56 -16.71 -6.95 10.11
N HIS A 57 -16.01 -7.78 9.34
CA HIS A 57 -15.22 -8.89 9.90
C HIS A 57 -14.12 -8.39 10.84
N ASN A 58 -13.43 -7.31 10.49
CA ASN A 58 -12.39 -6.74 11.34
C ASN A 58 -12.95 -6.26 12.70
N LEU A 59 -14.09 -5.56 12.70
CA LEU A 59 -14.75 -5.13 13.93
C LEU A 59 -15.24 -6.30 14.78
N ASN A 60 -15.86 -7.29 14.14
CA ASN A 60 -16.46 -8.43 14.82
C ASN A 60 -15.44 -9.54 15.17
N SER A 61 -14.15 -9.35 14.87
CA SER A 61 -13.05 -10.30 15.15
C SER A 61 -12.77 -10.57 16.64
N GLY A 62 -13.53 -9.96 17.55
CA GLY A 62 -13.36 -10.10 19.01
C GLY A 62 -12.29 -9.18 19.60
N TYR A 63 -11.42 -8.58 18.79
CA TYR A 63 -10.39 -7.64 19.24
C TYR A 63 -11.00 -6.43 19.97
N PHE A 64 -12.08 -5.87 19.42
CA PHE A 64 -12.75 -4.69 19.96
C PHE A 64 -13.70 -4.97 21.13
N LYS A 65 -13.84 -6.26 21.54
CA LYS A 65 -14.71 -6.70 22.66
C LYS A 65 -16.10 -6.05 22.64
N LEU A 66 -16.71 -6.01 21.46
CA LEU A 66 -17.99 -5.38 21.24
C LEU A 66 -19.09 -6.10 22.02
N ARG A 67 -20.03 -5.35 22.61
CA ARG A 67 -21.19 -5.93 23.33
C ARG A 67 -22.26 -6.46 22.39
N LYS A 68 -22.28 -6.00 21.15
CA LYS A 68 -23.19 -6.42 20.08
C LYS A 68 -22.42 -6.53 18.78
N GLU A 69 -22.89 -7.38 17.89
CA GLU A 69 -22.38 -7.49 16.52
C GLU A 69 -22.74 -6.22 15.73
N ILE A 70 -21.78 -5.74 14.94
CA ILE A 70 -21.99 -4.61 14.03
C ILE A 70 -22.33 -5.18 12.66
N THR A 71 -23.47 -4.77 12.10
CA THR A 71 -23.98 -5.28 10.82
C THR A 71 -24.15 -4.18 9.76
N SER A 72 -24.00 -2.91 10.14
CA SER A 72 -24.12 -1.75 9.26
C SER A 72 -22.75 -1.15 8.97
N ILE A 73 -22.47 -0.85 7.71
CA ILE A 73 -21.23 -0.18 7.31
C ILE A 73 -21.11 1.23 7.90
N LYS A 74 -22.23 1.94 8.08
CA LYS A 74 -22.24 3.27 8.70
C LYS A 74 -21.81 3.18 10.15
N GLU A 75 -22.36 2.21 10.87
CA GLU A 75 -21.95 1.94 12.26
C GLU A 75 -20.48 1.51 12.31
N ALA A 76 -20.04 0.68 11.36
CA ALA A 76 -18.65 0.24 11.28
C ALA A 76 -17.66 1.40 11.07
N ILE A 77 -17.94 2.30 10.12
CA ILE A 77 -17.12 3.49 9.84
C ILE A 77 -17.05 4.40 11.07
N ILE A 78 -18.18 4.64 11.74
CA ILE A 78 -18.24 5.46 12.96
C ILE A 78 -17.40 4.83 14.08
N TYR A 79 -17.50 3.51 14.26
CA TYR A 79 -16.79 2.81 15.34
C TYR A 79 -15.28 2.71 15.09
N LEU A 80 -14.88 2.40 13.86
CA LEU A 80 -13.46 2.29 13.46
C LEU A 80 -12.77 3.65 13.43
N GLY A 81 -13.51 4.69 13.05
CA GLY A 81 -12.97 5.99 12.70
C GLY A 81 -12.27 5.99 11.34
N LEU A 82 -12.21 7.18 10.73
CA LEU A 82 -11.75 7.37 9.34
C LEU A 82 -10.30 6.93 9.09
N ARG A 83 -9.41 7.08 10.07
CA ARG A 83 -8.01 6.66 9.93
C ARG A 83 -7.85 5.15 9.87
N THR A 84 -8.65 4.42 10.64
CA THR A 84 -8.67 2.96 10.59
C THR A 84 -9.28 2.47 9.29
N VAL A 85 -10.38 3.10 8.85
CA VAL A 85 -11.00 2.85 7.54
C VAL A 85 -10.01 3.06 6.40
N GLN A 86 -9.23 4.15 6.42
CA GLN A 86 -8.16 4.40 5.46
C GLN A 86 -7.12 3.27 5.46
N ASN A 87 -6.65 2.82 6.62
CA ASN A 87 -5.70 1.71 6.70
C ASN A 87 -6.26 0.38 6.19
N LEU A 88 -7.54 0.09 6.45
CA LEU A 88 -8.22 -1.09 5.90
C LEU A 88 -8.36 -1.00 4.37
N LEU A 89 -8.65 0.18 3.83
CA LEU A 89 -8.67 0.39 2.39
C LEU A 89 -7.28 0.18 1.75
N LEU A 90 -6.22 0.66 2.38
CA LEU A 90 -4.85 0.42 1.90
C LEU A 90 -4.46 -1.05 1.94
N PHE A 91 -4.88 -1.76 2.99
CA PHE A 91 -4.72 -3.21 3.08
C PHE A 91 -5.49 -3.92 1.96
N PHE A 92 -6.74 -3.52 1.73
CA PHE A 92 -7.57 -4.02 0.63
C PHE A 92 -6.90 -3.81 -0.73
N ILE A 93 -6.38 -2.62 -1.00
CA ILE A 93 -5.65 -2.28 -2.23
C ILE A 93 -4.42 -3.20 -2.40
N THR A 94 -3.65 -3.38 -1.34
CA THR A 94 -2.40 -4.16 -1.36
C THR A 94 -2.64 -5.65 -1.64
N ILE A 95 -3.80 -6.18 -1.22
CA ILE A 95 -4.19 -7.57 -1.47
C ILE A 95 -4.83 -7.74 -2.84
N ASN A 96 -5.73 -6.84 -3.23
CA ASN A 96 -6.63 -7.07 -4.36
C ASN A 96 -6.16 -6.46 -5.69
N LEU A 97 -5.29 -5.45 -5.70
CA LEU A 97 -4.82 -4.87 -6.95
C LEU A 97 -3.67 -5.65 -7.60
N PHE A 98 -3.03 -6.56 -6.87
CA PHE A 98 -1.97 -7.42 -7.42
C PHE A 98 -2.32 -8.90 -7.30
N PRO A 99 -3.47 -9.36 -7.85
CA PRO A 99 -3.89 -10.75 -7.74
C PRO A 99 -2.88 -11.67 -8.43
N GLU A 100 -2.71 -12.85 -7.83
CA GLU A 100 -1.78 -13.87 -8.31
C GLU A 100 -2.10 -14.31 -9.75
N SER A 101 -3.37 -14.22 -10.15
CA SER A 101 -3.87 -14.51 -11.51
C SER A 101 -3.21 -13.70 -12.62
N MET A 102 -2.69 -12.49 -12.35
CA MET A 102 -2.10 -11.65 -13.40
C MET A 102 -0.82 -12.25 -14.02
N ARG A 103 -0.04 -13.04 -13.28
CA ARG A 103 1.17 -13.73 -13.77
C ARG A 103 1.51 -14.99 -12.96
N LYS A 104 0.55 -15.92 -12.81
CA LYS A 104 0.72 -17.14 -11.99
C LYS A 104 2.00 -17.94 -12.29
N SER A 105 2.49 -17.96 -13.53
CA SER A 105 3.65 -18.77 -13.93
C SER A 105 5.01 -18.09 -13.77
N ASN A 106 5.06 -16.76 -13.61
CA ASN A 106 6.32 -16.01 -13.73
C ASN A 106 6.68 -15.18 -12.50
N ARG A 107 5.78 -15.06 -11.51
CA ARG A 107 6.10 -14.30 -10.28
C ARG A 107 7.26 -14.95 -9.52
N LYS A 108 8.18 -14.11 -9.06
CA LYS A 108 9.33 -14.50 -8.23
C LYS A 108 9.04 -14.29 -6.75
N ILE A 109 8.10 -13.40 -6.41
CA ILE A 109 7.72 -13.11 -5.02
C ILE A 109 6.51 -13.95 -4.61
N LYS A 110 6.64 -14.67 -3.49
CA LYS A 110 5.53 -15.40 -2.86
C LYS A 110 4.60 -14.41 -2.16
N MET A 111 3.37 -14.26 -2.67
CA MET A 111 2.40 -13.27 -2.16
C MET A 111 2.09 -13.41 -0.67
N MET A 112 1.94 -14.64 -0.18
CA MET A 112 1.70 -14.88 1.25
C MET A 112 2.86 -14.41 2.13
N SER A 113 4.11 -14.58 1.67
CA SER A 113 5.28 -14.08 2.40
C SER A 113 5.33 -12.56 2.39
N TYR A 114 5.03 -11.94 1.25
CA TYR A 114 4.93 -10.49 1.12
C TYR A 114 3.87 -9.92 2.08
N TRP A 115 2.65 -10.46 2.08
CA TRP A 115 1.57 -10.00 2.96
C TRP A 115 1.92 -10.12 4.45
N LYS A 116 2.53 -11.24 4.85
CA LYS A 116 3.01 -11.41 6.23
C LYS A 116 4.05 -10.36 6.61
N HIS A 117 4.99 -10.06 5.71
CA HIS A 117 6.02 -9.06 5.92
C HIS A 117 5.43 -7.66 6.07
N VAL A 118 4.65 -7.18 5.11
CA VAL A 118 4.10 -5.81 5.18
C VAL A 118 3.13 -5.65 6.34
N MET A 119 2.32 -6.66 6.66
CA MET A 119 1.42 -6.62 7.81
C MET A 119 2.21 -6.62 9.13
N GLY A 120 3.22 -7.50 9.25
CA GLY A 120 4.10 -7.56 10.42
C GLY A 120 4.83 -6.24 10.65
N THR A 121 5.38 -5.65 9.59
CA THR A 121 6.04 -4.33 9.63
C THR A 121 5.06 -3.22 10.03
N SER A 122 3.82 -3.24 9.53
CA SER A 122 2.78 -2.26 9.87
C SER A 122 2.43 -2.30 11.36
N VAL A 123 2.19 -3.51 11.89
CA VAL A 123 1.86 -3.72 13.31
C VAL A 123 3.05 -3.35 14.19
N ALA A 124 4.26 -3.80 13.85
CA ALA A 124 5.48 -3.48 14.60
C ALA A 124 5.73 -1.97 14.65
N SER A 125 5.54 -1.27 13.52
CA SER A 125 5.69 0.19 13.44
C SER A 125 4.68 0.91 14.32
N CYS A 126 3.42 0.45 14.35
CA CYS A 126 2.39 0.99 15.25
C CYS A 126 2.76 0.79 16.73
N MET A 127 3.17 -0.42 17.10
CA MET A 127 3.58 -0.75 18.47
C MET A 127 4.79 0.08 18.92
N LEU A 128 5.77 0.30 18.03
CA LEU A 128 6.92 1.16 18.31
C LEU A 128 6.51 2.62 18.48
N ALA A 129 5.60 3.14 17.65
CA ALA A 129 5.08 4.49 17.75
C ALA A 129 4.45 4.74 19.13
N GLU A 130 3.60 3.80 19.57
CA GLU A 130 2.92 3.87 20.86
C GLU A 130 3.90 3.75 22.03
N LYS A 131 4.81 2.77 21.98
CA LYS A 131 5.80 2.53 23.04
C LYS A 131 6.77 3.70 23.21
N LEU A 132 7.24 4.27 22.10
CA LEU A 132 8.18 5.40 22.11
C LEU A 132 7.48 6.76 22.21
N LYS A 133 6.14 6.79 22.15
CA LYS A 133 5.32 8.01 22.07
C LYS A 133 5.81 8.97 20.97
N LYS A 134 6.21 8.41 19.83
CA LYS A 134 6.82 9.16 18.73
C LYS A 134 6.18 8.77 17.39
N GLY A 135 5.78 9.77 16.62
CA GLY A 135 5.14 9.60 15.33
C GLY A 135 3.64 9.29 15.43
N ASP A 136 2.95 9.46 14.31
CA ASP A 136 1.54 9.10 14.17
C ASP A 136 1.43 7.61 13.85
N LYS A 137 0.85 6.83 14.77
CA LYS A 137 0.74 5.38 14.64
C LYS A 137 -0.05 4.91 13.42
N PHE A 138 -1.10 5.65 13.04
CA PHE A 138 -1.92 5.31 11.87
C PHE A 138 -1.10 5.52 10.60
N LYS A 139 -0.36 6.63 10.55
CA LYS A 139 0.56 6.94 9.46
C LYS A 139 1.69 5.91 9.33
N LEU A 140 2.32 5.52 10.44
CA LEU A 140 3.38 4.52 10.43
C LEU A 140 2.85 3.12 10.04
N PHE A 141 1.63 2.78 10.44
CA PHE A 141 0.96 1.57 9.97
C PHE A 141 0.78 1.60 8.44
N SER A 142 0.26 2.71 7.88
CA SER A 142 0.12 2.85 6.43
C SER A 142 1.47 2.69 5.71
N TYR A 143 2.55 3.26 6.25
CA TYR A 143 3.89 3.10 5.68
C TYR A 143 4.35 1.65 5.69
N GLY A 144 4.16 0.92 6.79
CA GLY A 144 4.49 -0.49 6.84
C GLY A 144 3.74 -1.31 5.78
N LEU A 145 2.49 -0.94 5.46
CA LEU A 145 1.69 -1.66 4.48
C LEU A 145 2.22 -1.49 3.05
N VAL A 146 2.68 -0.28 2.72
CA VAL A 146 3.02 0.09 1.34
C VAL A 146 4.51 0.22 1.07
N HIS A 147 5.39 0.10 2.08
CA HIS A 147 6.84 0.33 1.90
C HIS A 147 7.45 -0.53 0.79
N ASP A 148 6.99 -1.77 0.67
CA ASP A 148 7.47 -2.74 -0.31
C ASP A 148 6.51 -2.93 -1.50
N ILE A 149 5.50 -2.06 -1.68
CA ILE A 149 4.56 -2.21 -2.79
C ILE A 149 5.27 -2.17 -4.16
N GLY A 150 6.39 -1.46 -4.25
CA GLY A 150 7.19 -1.37 -5.46
C GLY A 150 7.81 -2.70 -5.89
N ILE A 151 8.13 -3.62 -4.98
CA ILE A 151 8.67 -4.93 -5.39
C ILE A 151 7.57 -5.78 -6.06
N ILE A 152 6.32 -5.63 -5.62
CA ILE A 152 5.18 -6.31 -6.23
C ILE A 152 4.83 -5.69 -7.60
N VAL A 153 4.94 -4.38 -7.73
CA VAL A 153 4.81 -3.70 -9.03
C VAL A 153 5.84 -4.22 -10.02
N LEU A 154 7.10 -4.31 -9.60
CA LEU A 154 8.19 -4.85 -10.41
C LEU A 154 7.95 -6.31 -10.78
N ASP A 155 7.61 -7.17 -9.82
CA ASP A 155 7.38 -8.60 -10.08
C ASP A 155 6.15 -8.84 -10.98
N THR A 156 5.17 -7.94 -10.93
CA THR A 156 3.97 -8.01 -11.78
C THR A 156 4.26 -7.55 -13.20
N CYS A 157 5.00 -6.45 -13.36
CA CYS A 157 5.27 -5.87 -14.69
C CYS A 157 6.47 -6.51 -15.40
N PHE A 158 7.53 -6.80 -14.65
CA PHE A 158 8.85 -7.22 -15.13
C PHE A 158 9.47 -8.32 -14.24
N PRO A 159 8.83 -9.50 -14.08
CA PRO A 159 9.37 -10.58 -13.25
C PRO A 159 10.75 -11.07 -13.69
N GLU A 160 11.09 -10.96 -14.97
CA GLU A 160 12.42 -11.32 -15.50
C GLU A 160 13.51 -10.37 -14.97
N LEU A 161 13.14 -9.12 -14.63
CA LEU A 161 14.03 -8.15 -14.00
C LEU A 161 14.20 -8.46 -12.51
N VAL A 162 13.11 -8.84 -11.84
CA VAL A 162 13.15 -9.31 -10.45
C VAL A 162 14.00 -10.56 -10.31
N GLU A 163 13.94 -11.49 -11.27
CA GLU A 163 14.82 -12.66 -11.32
C GLU A 163 16.30 -12.27 -11.34
N LYS A 164 16.70 -11.35 -12.21
CA LYS A 164 18.09 -10.85 -12.26
C LYS A 164 18.54 -10.17 -10.96
N ILE A 165 17.63 -9.46 -10.31
CA ILE A 165 17.89 -8.83 -9.00
C ILE A 165 18.13 -9.93 -7.96
N ILE A 166 17.28 -10.95 -7.90
CA ILE A 166 17.42 -12.10 -6.98
C ILE A 166 18.71 -12.88 -7.26
N GLU A 167 19.04 -13.14 -8.52
CA GLU A 167 20.30 -13.78 -8.92
C GLU A 167 21.51 -12.99 -8.41
N LYS A 168 21.46 -11.64 -8.47
CA LYS A 168 22.52 -10.79 -7.94
C LYS A 168 22.61 -10.86 -6.42
N MET A 169 21.47 -10.96 -5.73
CA MET A 169 21.46 -11.17 -4.28
C MET A 169 22.13 -12.49 -3.87
N TYR A 170 22.00 -13.55 -4.66
CA TYR A 170 22.73 -14.81 -4.42
C TYR A 170 24.25 -14.68 -4.54
N THR A 171 24.76 -13.60 -5.13
CA THR A 171 26.20 -13.28 -5.13
C THR A 171 26.67 -12.56 -3.86
N GLY A 172 25.79 -12.34 -2.88
CA GLY A 172 26.09 -11.67 -1.60
C GLY A 172 25.80 -10.16 -1.59
N MET A 173 25.20 -9.62 -2.65
CA MET A 173 24.79 -8.23 -2.72
C MET A 173 23.44 -8.01 -2.02
N ASP A 174 23.26 -6.87 -1.35
CA ASP A 174 21.95 -6.54 -0.78
C ASP A 174 20.92 -6.20 -1.87
N LEU A 175 19.63 -6.22 -1.49
CA LEU A 175 18.52 -5.97 -2.42
C LEU A 175 18.62 -4.59 -3.08
N THR A 176 18.91 -3.54 -2.31
CA THR A 176 18.91 -2.16 -2.82
C THR A 176 20.06 -1.95 -3.81
N SER A 177 21.25 -2.47 -3.50
CA SER A 177 22.39 -2.42 -4.42
C SER A 177 22.12 -3.22 -5.69
N SER A 178 21.49 -4.39 -5.56
CA SER A 178 21.11 -5.24 -6.70
C SER A 178 20.10 -4.55 -7.61
N GLU A 179 19.09 -3.88 -7.04
CA GLU A 179 18.10 -3.09 -7.76
C GLU A 179 18.72 -1.95 -8.56
N ARG A 180 19.61 -1.17 -7.93
CA ARG A 180 20.24 0.01 -8.55
C ARG A 180 21.00 -0.32 -9.84
N ILE A 181 21.55 -1.53 -9.95
CA ILE A 181 22.24 -2.02 -11.14
C ILE A 181 21.28 -2.13 -12.34
N TYR A 182 20.04 -2.56 -12.10
CA TYR A 182 19.08 -2.91 -13.15
C TYR A 182 17.96 -1.89 -13.35
N LEU A 183 17.77 -0.97 -12.39
CA LEU A 183 16.65 -0.02 -12.34
C LEU A 183 17.07 1.44 -12.53
N ASP A 184 18.12 1.72 -13.32
CA ASP A 184 18.62 3.08 -13.55
C ASP A 184 18.91 3.85 -12.23
N ASN A 185 19.56 3.17 -11.28
CA ASN A 185 19.84 3.67 -9.92
C ASN A 185 18.59 3.94 -9.04
N LEU A 186 17.42 3.40 -9.40
CA LEU A 186 16.22 3.40 -8.55
C LEU A 186 16.16 2.15 -7.66
N THR A 187 15.26 2.18 -6.68
CA THR A 187 14.92 1.05 -5.81
C THR A 187 13.43 0.71 -5.88
N HIS A 188 13.01 -0.41 -5.31
CA HIS A 188 11.58 -0.71 -5.11
C HIS A 188 10.89 0.39 -4.30
N GLY A 189 11.56 1.01 -3.32
CA GLY A 189 11.01 2.12 -2.54
C GLY A 189 10.68 3.33 -3.40
N ASP A 190 11.53 3.65 -4.39
CA ASP A 190 11.28 4.74 -5.33
C ASP A 190 10.06 4.46 -6.22
N ILE A 191 9.93 3.21 -6.66
CA ILE A 191 8.79 2.75 -7.46
C ILE A 191 7.50 2.74 -6.63
N GLY A 192 7.57 2.30 -5.38
CA GLY A 192 6.46 2.33 -4.44
C GLY A 192 5.99 3.75 -4.15
N ALA A 193 6.92 4.67 -3.93
CA ALA A 193 6.61 6.10 -3.75
C ALA A 193 5.97 6.71 -5.00
N TRP A 194 6.49 6.39 -6.19
CA TRP A 194 5.89 6.82 -7.46
C TRP A 194 4.44 6.32 -7.60
N LEU A 195 4.19 5.03 -7.33
CA LEU A 195 2.86 4.45 -7.42
C LEU A 195 1.89 5.07 -6.40
N CYS A 196 2.31 5.19 -5.13
CA CYS A 196 1.47 5.74 -4.08
C CYS A 196 1.04 7.18 -4.37
N ARG A 197 1.91 7.99 -4.97
CA ARG A 197 1.56 9.35 -5.40
C ARG A 197 0.58 9.33 -6.56
N ARG A 198 0.81 8.47 -7.55
CA ARG A 198 -0.08 8.31 -8.70
C ARG A 198 -1.49 7.90 -8.28
N TRP A 199 -1.60 7.05 -7.26
CA TRP A 199 -2.87 6.58 -6.71
C TRP A 199 -3.44 7.48 -5.60
N ASN A 200 -2.80 8.62 -5.32
CA ASN A 200 -3.17 9.53 -4.23
C ASN A 200 -3.30 8.83 -2.85
N ILE A 201 -2.55 7.75 -2.64
CA ILE A 201 -2.51 7.00 -1.39
C ILE A 201 -1.79 7.83 -0.32
N ARG A 202 -0.58 8.30 -0.64
CA ARG A 202 0.24 9.14 0.22
C ARG A 202 1.25 9.91 -0.63
N GLU A 203 1.37 11.22 -0.37
CA GLU A 203 2.35 12.08 -1.02
C GLU A 203 3.69 12.14 -0.28
N ASP A 204 3.64 11.90 1.03
CA ASP A 204 4.73 12.06 1.99
C ASP A 204 5.64 10.83 2.11
N ILE A 205 5.49 9.82 1.25
CA ILE A 205 6.40 8.68 1.19
C ILE A 205 7.74 9.16 0.59
N PRO A 206 8.87 8.97 1.29
CA PRO A 206 10.18 9.30 0.75
C PRO A 206 10.48 8.48 -0.51
N GLY A 207 11.01 9.14 -1.54
CA GLY A 207 11.50 8.49 -2.75
C GLY A 207 12.37 9.45 -3.55
N GLN A 208 13.36 8.91 -4.27
CA GLN A 208 14.27 9.66 -5.15
C GLN A 208 13.51 10.36 -6.28
N TYR A 209 12.35 9.83 -6.67
CA TYR A 209 11.41 10.54 -7.53
C TYR A 209 10.70 11.61 -6.71
N ASN A 210 11.29 12.81 -6.62
CA ASN A 210 10.69 13.95 -5.93
C ASN A 210 10.59 15.14 -6.88
N ALA A 211 9.37 15.47 -7.31
CA ALA A 211 9.03 16.86 -7.59
C ALA A 211 8.86 17.55 -6.22
N LYS A 212 9.98 18.05 -5.67
CA LYS A 212 10.15 18.81 -4.40
C LYS A 212 10.48 17.99 -3.14
N ARG A 213 11.79 17.80 -2.94
CA ARG A 213 12.56 17.84 -1.67
C ARG A 213 11.79 17.49 -0.38
N VAL A 214 11.95 16.25 0.08
CA VAL A 214 11.80 15.82 1.50
C VAL A 214 13.10 16.15 2.28
N LEU A 215 13.60 17.38 2.19
CA LEU A 215 14.87 17.80 2.83
C LEU A 215 14.66 18.76 4.03
N GLN A 216 13.54 18.66 4.75
CA GLN A 216 13.27 19.51 5.92
C GLN A 216 12.71 18.76 7.15
N MET A 217 13.02 17.47 7.32
CA MET A 217 12.62 16.75 8.55
C MET A 217 13.77 15.94 9.17
N VAL A 218 14.86 16.62 9.46
CA VAL A 218 15.75 16.33 10.61
C VAL A 218 15.96 17.64 11.37
#